data_AF-A0A8H4SX22-F1
#
_entry.id   AF-A0A8H4SX22-F1
#
_cell.length_a   1.000
_cell.length_b   1.000
_cell.length_c   1.000
_cell.angle_alpha   90.00
_cell.angle_beta   90.00
_cell.angle_gamma   90.00
#
_symmetry.space_group_name_H-M   'P 1'
#
loop_
_entity.id
_entity.type
_entity.pdbx_description
1 polymer ?
#
loop_
_entity_poly.entity_id
_entity_poly.type
_entity_poly.pdbx_seq_one_letter_code
_entity_poly.pdbx_strand_id
1 'polypeptide(L)'
;MMPEIGLGESIPPDTAHAVSVSLPTWKANVGYEEGEDWVVNRMTTGYPRFFVHKGIQAFAKDIVDRHGSPGQQAMLFPTPRVANRCQDFILQRVSPELASQVRIIDFTLNKSKELSPVLKKLTSTISAVVYPSEVFPIAKQYWQHTGEGTSSRRAEFCHGLFKDDLLIPAARSRTPPEASQGRPFRGPRRYTRPGSIDGISSPAPSTPKQPSPETPVESLESSRFLEERFGRNLDLSMVERAKSAIRRRIAGAMAHDVDLNNGPLPAMTSNTRGMPNLEESDVYLYPAGMNAIFNAHRALLHAREPAQSINFGFPYVDTLKILQKFGPGCLFYGHASADDLDDLEARLKSGERFLGLFCEFPGNPLLTCPDLTRIRKLADEYDFAVVVDETIGTFANINVLPVADVVVSSLTKIFSGDSNVMGGGLVLNPESKYYRTLKTVMDEIYEDNYWPEDVIFMERNSRDFESRVVRINANSDAICEVLRTHPLIKSIYYPKYNDSKSHYEKVRLPDGGYGGLLSVVFQQKEHAQAFFDALPLAKGPSLGTNFTLASPYVLLAHYQELEWAERFGVDPYLVRVSVGLEETTELQGTFTDALKAAEAVSVTS
;
A
#
# COMPACT_ATOMS: atom_id res chain seq x y z
N MET A 1 13.89 11.05 -23.03
CA MET A 1 13.34 12.29 -22.43
C MET A 1 11.83 12.15 -22.20
N MET A 2 11.38 12.14 -20.94
CA MET A 2 9.95 12.18 -20.60
C MET A 2 9.34 13.55 -20.94
N PRO A 3 8.07 13.61 -21.34
CA PRO A 3 7.38 14.89 -21.50
C PRO A 3 7.32 15.64 -20.16
N GLU A 4 7.33 16.97 -20.21
CA GLU A 4 7.15 17.81 -19.03
C GLU A 4 5.77 17.54 -18.41
N ILE A 5 5.74 17.15 -17.12
CA ILE A 5 4.51 16.78 -16.42
C ILE A 5 4.04 17.98 -15.59
N GLY A 6 2.86 18.50 -15.91
CA GLY A 6 2.30 19.69 -15.28
C GLY A 6 2.04 19.49 -13.78
N LEU A 7 2.10 20.58 -13.01
CA LEU A 7 1.76 20.55 -11.58
C LEU A 7 0.38 19.92 -11.34
N GLY A 8 0.33 18.91 -10.48
CA GLY A 8 -0.91 18.25 -10.07
C GLY A 8 -1.41 17.17 -11.05
N GLU A 9 -0.70 16.92 -12.15
CA GLU A 9 -0.99 15.83 -13.09
C GLU A 9 -0.51 14.47 -12.55
N SER A 10 -1.07 13.39 -13.07
CA SER A 10 -0.69 12.04 -12.67
C SER A 10 0.73 11.68 -13.10
N ILE A 11 1.37 10.81 -12.33
CA ILE A 11 2.65 10.17 -12.72
C ILE A 11 2.44 8.64 -12.80
N PRO A 12 2.48 8.05 -14.01
CA PRO A 12 2.68 8.68 -15.32
C PRO A 12 1.51 9.58 -15.76
N PRO A 13 1.70 10.46 -16.76
CA PRO A 13 0.61 11.27 -17.32
C PRO A 13 -0.58 10.41 -17.78
N ASP A 14 -1.78 11.01 -17.76
CA ASP A 14 -3.04 10.40 -18.22
C ASP A 14 -3.38 9.03 -17.61
N THR A 15 -2.89 8.76 -16.40
CA THR A 15 -3.08 7.48 -15.72
C THR A 15 -4.18 7.60 -14.66
N ALA A 16 -5.37 7.10 -14.98
CA ALA A 16 -6.59 7.24 -14.14
C ALA A 16 -6.45 6.70 -12.70
N HIS A 17 -5.57 5.72 -12.48
CA HIS A 17 -5.31 5.13 -11.16
C HIS A 17 -3.84 5.25 -10.77
N ALA A 18 -3.20 6.35 -11.17
CA ALA A 18 -1.83 6.63 -10.82
C ALA A 18 -1.63 6.63 -9.31
N VAL A 19 -0.48 6.14 -8.88
CA VAL A 19 -0.07 6.13 -7.47
C VAL A 19 0.91 7.26 -7.15
N SER A 20 1.06 8.24 -8.05
CA SER A 20 1.91 9.42 -7.85
C SER A 20 1.36 10.63 -8.62
N VAL A 21 1.88 11.81 -8.29
CA VAL A 21 1.45 13.13 -8.79
C VAL A 21 2.65 14.06 -8.97
N SER A 22 2.60 14.92 -9.98
CA SER A 22 3.69 15.86 -10.28
C SER A 22 3.70 17.07 -9.35
N LEU A 23 4.85 17.29 -8.72
CA LEU A 23 5.26 18.46 -7.95
C LEU A 23 6.61 18.96 -8.51
N PRO A 24 6.60 19.66 -9.66
CA PRO A 24 7.77 19.81 -10.53
C PRO A 24 8.84 20.81 -10.04
N THR A 25 8.54 21.60 -9.01
CA THR A 25 9.48 22.59 -8.45
C THR A 25 9.53 22.51 -6.94
N TRP A 26 10.65 22.93 -6.35
CA TRP A 26 10.82 22.98 -4.91
C TRP A 26 9.70 23.80 -4.26
N LYS A 27 9.38 24.95 -4.87
CA LYS A 27 8.28 25.82 -4.45
C LYS A 27 6.93 25.10 -4.48
N ALA A 28 6.67 24.25 -5.48
CA ALA A 28 5.43 23.46 -5.52
C ALA A 28 5.35 22.41 -4.41
N ASN A 29 6.49 21.83 -4.01
CA ASN A 29 6.53 20.89 -2.89
C ASN A 29 6.22 21.60 -1.56
N VAL A 30 6.82 22.77 -1.33
CA VAL A 30 6.50 23.62 -0.16
C VAL A 30 5.04 24.07 -0.20
N GLY A 31 4.57 24.61 -1.31
CA GLY A 31 3.19 25.09 -1.44
C GLY A 31 2.14 23.98 -1.31
N TYR A 32 2.47 22.73 -1.67
CA TYR A 32 1.61 21.58 -1.40
C TYR A 32 1.43 21.35 0.10
N GLU A 33 2.52 21.39 0.87
CA GLU A 33 2.52 21.15 2.32
C GLU A 33 1.93 22.33 3.12
N GLU A 34 2.11 23.55 2.63
CA GLU A 34 1.50 24.76 3.19
C GLU A 34 0.01 24.92 2.80
N GLY A 35 -0.49 24.09 1.88
CA GLY A 35 -1.87 24.15 1.42
C GLY A 35 -2.16 25.38 0.55
N GLU A 36 -1.18 25.89 -0.19
CA GLU A 36 -1.34 27.04 -1.06
C GLU A 36 -2.31 26.75 -2.23
N ASP A 37 -3.27 27.65 -2.44
CA ASP A 37 -4.35 27.49 -3.42
C ASP A 37 -3.85 27.23 -4.85
N TRP A 38 -2.73 27.82 -5.26
CA TRP A 38 -2.19 27.64 -6.62
C TRP A 38 -1.64 26.22 -6.87
N VAL A 39 -1.31 25.48 -5.80
CA VAL A 39 -0.91 24.07 -5.85
C VAL A 39 -2.12 23.17 -5.68
N VAL A 40 -2.84 23.32 -4.56
CA VAL A 40 -3.93 22.41 -4.17
C VAL A 40 -5.03 22.37 -5.22
N ASN A 41 -5.40 23.52 -5.81
CA ASN A 41 -6.45 23.57 -6.83
C ASN A 41 -6.05 22.93 -8.17
N ARG A 42 -4.76 22.68 -8.41
CA ARG A 42 -4.29 21.97 -9.60
C ARG A 42 -4.19 20.46 -9.42
N MET A 43 -4.29 19.96 -8.19
CA MET A 43 -4.16 18.52 -7.92
C MET A 43 -5.32 17.73 -8.54
N THR A 44 -5.02 16.97 -9.59
CA THR A 44 -5.97 16.04 -10.22
C THR A 44 -6.02 14.71 -9.50
N THR A 45 -4.87 14.29 -8.96
CA THR A 45 -4.65 13.06 -8.19
C THR A 45 -3.62 13.32 -7.08
N GLY A 46 -3.22 12.27 -6.35
CA GLY A 46 -2.17 12.33 -5.36
C GLY A 46 -1.67 10.94 -4.97
N TYR A 47 -0.67 10.89 -4.09
CA TYR A 47 -0.23 9.61 -3.54
C TYR A 47 -1.38 8.99 -2.72
N PRO A 48 -1.82 7.74 -3.01
CA PRO A 48 -3.07 7.15 -2.46
C PRO A 48 -3.10 6.85 -0.95
N ARG A 49 -2.26 7.54 -0.18
CA ARG A 49 -2.21 7.53 1.29
C ARG A 49 -2.32 8.91 1.94
N PHE A 50 -1.91 9.94 1.22
CA PHE A 50 -2.07 11.32 1.65
C PHE A 50 -3.27 11.98 0.96
N PHE A 51 -3.66 11.43 -0.20
CA PHE A 51 -4.77 11.88 -1.03
C PHE A 51 -5.77 10.74 -1.26
N VAL A 52 -7.02 10.91 -0.82
CA VAL A 52 -8.10 9.96 -1.16
C VAL A 52 -8.50 10.21 -2.61
N HIS A 53 -8.41 9.21 -3.48
CA HIS A 53 -8.70 9.37 -4.91
C HIS A 53 -10.08 10.00 -5.16
N LYS A 54 -10.19 10.92 -6.14
CA LYS A 54 -11.44 11.66 -6.41
C LYS A 54 -12.63 10.75 -6.71
N GLY A 55 -12.40 9.64 -7.41
CA GLY A 55 -13.45 8.62 -7.63
C GLY A 55 -13.96 7.95 -6.34
N ILE A 56 -13.09 7.73 -5.35
CA ILE A 56 -13.49 7.22 -4.03
C ILE A 56 -14.31 8.28 -3.29
N GLN A 57 -13.88 9.55 -3.34
CA GLN A 57 -14.60 10.67 -2.71
C GLN A 57 -15.99 10.85 -3.32
N ALA A 58 -16.10 10.80 -4.66
CA ALA A 58 -17.38 10.92 -5.36
C ALA A 58 -18.33 9.79 -4.97
N PHE A 59 -17.84 8.55 -4.89
CA PHE A 59 -18.66 7.43 -4.44
C PHE A 59 -19.11 7.57 -2.98
N ALA A 60 -18.20 7.97 -2.09
CA ALA A 60 -18.52 8.22 -0.68
C ALA A 60 -19.58 9.32 -0.53
N LYS A 61 -19.47 10.39 -1.33
CA LYS A 61 -20.45 11.47 -1.37
C LYS A 61 -21.83 10.97 -1.81
N ASP A 62 -21.92 10.23 -2.91
CA ASP A 62 -23.21 9.71 -3.39
C ASP A 62 -23.87 8.77 -2.37
N ILE A 63 -23.08 8.00 -1.61
CA ILE A 63 -23.61 7.17 -0.50
C ILE A 63 -24.21 8.06 0.59
N VAL A 64 -23.53 9.13 0.99
CA VAL A 64 -24.03 10.07 2.01
C VAL A 64 -25.26 10.83 1.50
N ASP A 65 -25.29 11.23 0.23
CA ASP A 65 -26.44 11.93 -0.33
C ASP A 65 -27.70 11.04 -0.33
N ARG A 66 -27.57 9.72 -0.56
CA ARG A 66 -28.70 8.78 -0.56
C ARG A 66 -29.06 8.19 0.81
N HIS A 67 -28.08 8.00 1.69
CA HIS A 67 -28.24 7.22 2.93
C HIS A 67 -27.70 7.91 4.20
N GLY A 68 -27.12 9.11 4.03
CA GLY A 68 -26.56 9.95 5.07
C GLY A 68 -27.53 11.01 5.60
N SER A 69 -27.00 11.90 6.42
CA SER A 69 -27.63 13.13 6.89
C SER A 69 -26.75 14.34 6.55
N PRO A 70 -27.29 15.57 6.49
CA PRO A 70 -26.49 16.78 6.29
C PRO A 70 -25.33 16.87 7.30
N GLY A 71 -24.15 17.30 6.82
CA GLY A 71 -22.94 17.41 7.65
C GLY A 71 -22.19 16.08 7.87
N GLN A 72 -22.65 14.96 7.32
CA GLN A 72 -21.94 13.69 7.37
C GLN A 72 -20.98 13.50 6.18
N GLN A 73 -20.00 12.61 6.37
CA GLN A 73 -19.09 12.09 5.36
C GLN A 73 -19.02 10.56 5.49
N ALA A 74 -18.40 9.91 4.50
CA ALA A 74 -18.18 8.47 4.52
C ALA A 74 -16.75 8.10 4.15
N MET A 75 -16.25 7.02 4.75
CA MET A 75 -15.02 6.35 4.35
C MET A 75 -15.31 4.92 3.92
N LEU A 76 -14.72 4.52 2.79
CA LEU A 76 -15.07 3.28 2.10
C LEU A 76 -14.03 2.18 2.32
N PHE A 77 -14.54 1.00 2.68
CA PHE A 77 -13.75 -0.18 3.01
C PHE A 77 -14.23 -1.39 2.22
N PRO A 78 -13.34 -2.35 1.92
CA PRO A 78 -13.65 -3.50 1.08
C PRO A 78 -14.63 -4.49 1.75
N THR A 79 -14.64 -4.60 3.07
CA THR A 79 -15.49 -5.56 3.79
C THR A 79 -16.09 -4.96 5.05
N PRO A 80 -17.19 -5.55 5.56
CA PRO A 80 -17.74 -5.20 6.86
C PRO A 80 -16.71 -5.37 7.98
N ARG A 81 -15.86 -6.40 7.94
CA ARG A 81 -14.86 -6.66 9.00
C ARG A 81 -13.83 -5.53 9.09
N VAL A 82 -13.40 -5.00 7.95
CA VAL A 82 -12.52 -3.81 7.89
C VAL A 82 -13.26 -2.56 8.37
N ALA A 83 -14.50 -2.35 7.92
CA ALA A 83 -15.30 -1.19 8.33
C ALA A 83 -15.54 -1.18 9.86
N ASN A 84 -15.79 -2.34 10.47
CA ASN A 84 -15.91 -2.48 11.92
C ASN A 84 -14.63 -2.07 12.64
N ARG A 85 -13.46 -2.52 12.17
CA ARG A 85 -12.18 -2.07 12.76
C ARG A 85 -11.97 -0.56 12.68
N CYS A 86 -12.35 0.06 11.57
CA CYS A 86 -12.31 1.52 11.44
C CYS A 86 -13.29 2.19 12.42
N GLN A 87 -14.51 1.69 12.52
CA GLN A 87 -15.49 2.18 13.46
C GLN A 87 -14.97 2.07 14.90
N ASP A 88 -14.47 0.91 15.33
CA ASP A 88 -13.89 0.70 16.66
C ASP A 88 -12.76 1.69 16.94
N PHE A 89 -11.88 1.91 15.97
CA PHE A 89 -10.79 2.89 16.09
C PHE A 89 -11.31 4.31 16.32
N ILE A 90 -12.37 4.71 15.61
CA ILE A 90 -13.02 6.01 15.76
C ILE A 90 -13.70 6.11 17.14
N LEU A 91 -14.52 5.13 17.51
CA LEU A 91 -15.32 5.13 18.74
C LEU A 91 -14.46 5.25 20.00
N GLN A 92 -13.24 4.71 19.99
CA GLN A 92 -12.27 4.83 21.08
C GLN A 92 -11.64 6.23 21.22
N ARG A 93 -11.86 7.14 20.26
CA ARG A 93 -11.12 8.42 20.14
C ARG A 93 -12.02 9.64 20.01
N VAL A 94 -13.34 9.46 20.03
CA VAL A 94 -14.32 10.55 19.94
C VAL A 94 -15.20 10.57 21.18
N SER A 95 -15.88 11.70 21.41
CA SER A 95 -16.83 11.80 22.51
C SER A 95 -18.04 10.86 22.31
N PRO A 96 -18.75 10.47 23.39
CA PRO A 96 -19.95 9.63 23.28
C PRO A 96 -21.01 10.19 22.33
N GLU A 97 -21.14 11.52 22.24
CA GLU A 97 -22.09 12.21 21.36
C GLU A 97 -21.75 11.98 19.89
N LEU A 98 -20.47 12.07 19.52
CA LEU A 98 -20.01 11.78 18.16
C LEU A 98 -20.05 10.30 17.85
N ALA A 99 -19.66 9.47 18.82
CA ALA A 99 -19.70 8.01 18.71
C ALA A 99 -21.10 7.51 18.31
N SER A 100 -22.16 8.08 18.90
CA SER A 100 -23.55 7.72 18.58
C SER A 100 -23.97 7.98 17.12
N GLN A 101 -23.21 8.83 16.41
CA GLN A 101 -23.49 9.23 15.04
C GLN A 101 -22.66 8.46 14.00
N VAL A 102 -21.69 7.64 14.44
CA VAL A 102 -20.87 6.80 13.58
C VAL A 102 -21.60 5.48 13.31
N ARG A 103 -21.85 5.17 12.04
CA ARG A 103 -22.52 3.91 11.65
C ARG A 103 -21.92 3.30 10.41
N ILE A 104 -22.08 1.99 10.28
CA ILE A 104 -21.71 1.24 9.07
C ILE A 104 -22.93 1.03 8.19
N ILE A 105 -22.75 1.21 6.88
CA ILE A 105 -23.67 0.80 5.83
C ILE A 105 -22.95 -0.21 4.96
N ASP A 106 -23.35 -1.46 5.06
CA ASP A 106 -22.84 -2.53 4.21
C ASP A 106 -23.64 -2.59 2.93
N PHE A 107 -22.96 -2.76 1.79
CA PHE A 107 -23.60 -2.90 0.49
C PHE A 107 -23.45 -4.32 -0.04
N THR A 108 -24.50 -4.80 -0.71
CA THR A 108 -24.57 -6.11 -1.35
C THR A 108 -25.23 -6.01 -2.71
N LEU A 109 -24.98 -6.99 -3.57
CA LEU A 109 -25.63 -7.06 -4.87
C LEU A 109 -27.14 -7.26 -4.74
N ASN A 110 -27.90 -6.52 -5.54
CA ASN A 110 -29.35 -6.58 -5.59
C ASN A 110 -29.80 -7.89 -6.25
N LYS A 111 -30.06 -8.91 -5.43
CA LYS A 111 -30.50 -10.24 -5.88
C LYS A 111 -31.86 -10.25 -6.59
N SER A 112 -32.63 -9.16 -6.53
CA SER A 112 -33.92 -9.05 -7.23
C SER A 112 -33.76 -8.69 -8.71
N LYS A 113 -32.60 -8.17 -9.11
CA LYS A 113 -32.27 -7.88 -10.51
C LYS A 113 -31.54 -9.06 -11.16
N GLU A 114 -31.70 -9.22 -12.47
CA GLU A 114 -30.98 -10.24 -13.21
C GLU A 114 -29.49 -9.86 -13.28
N LEU A 115 -28.67 -10.57 -12.52
CA LEU A 115 -27.22 -10.36 -12.48
C LEU A 115 -26.50 -11.37 -13.38
N SER A 116 -25.50 -10.88 -14.10
CA SER A 116 -24.63 -11.71 -14.93
C SER A 116 -23.91 -12.79 -14.10
N PRO A 117 -23.58 -13.95 -14.67
CA PRO A 117 -22.82 -14.99 -13.96
C PRO A 117 -21.45 -14.52 -13.45
N VAL A 118 -20.82 -13.56 -14.14
CA VAL A 118 -19.53 -12.96 -13.74
C VAL A 118 -19.72 -12.06 -12.51
N LEU A 119 -20.73 -11.20 -12.52
CA LEU A 119 -21.08 -10.35 -11.37
C LEU A 119 -21.49 -11.18 -10.14
N LYS A 120 -22.15 -12.33 -10.34
CA LYS A 120 -22.48 -13.26 -9.24
C LYS A 120 -21.24 -13.91 -8.61
N LYS A 121 -20.16 -14.09 -9.38
CA LYS A 121 -18.88 -14.64 -8.89
C LYS A 121 -18.02 -13.58 -8.20
N LEU A 122 -18.10 -12.34 -8.64
CA LEU A 122 -17.53 -11.21 -7.93
C LEU A 122 -18.35 -10.93 -6.67
N THR A 123 -17.82 -11.29 -5.50
CA THR A 123 -18.37 -10.83 -4.23
C THR A 123 -18.08 -9.33 -4.07
N SER A 124 -18.80 -8.49 -4.83
CA SER A 124 -18.67 -7.04 -4.72
C SER A 124 -19.28 -6.59 -3.40
N THR A 125 -18.45 -6.58 -2.37
CA THR A 125 -18.78 -5.99 -1.08
C THR A 125 -18.08 -4.64 -0.98
N ILE A 126 -18.77 -3.65 -0.46
CA ILE A 126 -18.18 -2.41 -0.02
C ILE A 126 -18.97 -1.96 1.20
N SER A 127 -18.27 -1.43 2.18
CA SER A 127 -18.86 -0.95 3.41
C SER A 127 -18.47 0.52 3.58
N ALA A 128 -19.44 1.34 3.95
CA ALA A 128 -19.23 2.75 4.23
C ALA A 128 -19.32 2.97 5.74
N VAL A 129 -18.26 3.51 6.34
CA VAL A 129 -18.33 4.07 7.69
C VAL A 129 -18.75 5.52 7.55
N VAL A 130 -19.99 5.82 7.94
CA VAL A 130 -20.61 7.16 7.87
C VAL A 130 -20.47 7.85 9.23
N TYR A 131 -19.97 9.09 9.23
CA TYR A 131 -19.67 9.85 10.44
C TYR A 131 -19.88 11.37 10.24
N PRO A 132 -20.04 12.17 11.31
CA PRO A 132 -20.01 13.64 11.22
C PRO A 132 -18.68 14.16 10.64
N SER A 133 -18.70 15.21 9.82
CA SER A 133 -17.50 15.70 9.11
C SER A 133 -16.30 16.01 10.02
N GLU A 134 -16.55 16.43 11.26
CA GLU A 134 -15.50 16.67 12.27
C GLU A 134 -14.71 15.42 12.69
N VAL A 135 -15.24 14.22 12.44
CA VAL A 135 -14.57 12.94 12.71
C VAL A 135 -13.56 12.57 11.61
N PHE A 136 -13.60 13.26 10.46
CA PHE A 136 -12.74 12.98 9.31
C PHE A 136 -11.25 12.86 9.66
N PRO A 137 -10.62 13.74 10.48
CA PRO A 137 -9.20 13.59 10.83
C PRO A 137 -8.88 12.23 11.48
N ILE A 138 -9.77 11.70 12.32
CA ILE A 138 -9.59 10.41 13.00
C ILE A 138 -9.83 9.25 12.04
N ALA A 139 -10.90 9.31 11.25
CA ALA A 139 -11.17 8.29 10.22
C ALA A 139 -10.02 8.22 9.20
N LYS A 140 -9.52 9.38 8.76
CA LYS A 140 -8.38 9.50 7.84
C LYS A 140 -7.14 8.86 8.44
N GLN A 141 -6.87 9.00 9.74
CA GLN A 141 -5.75 8.31 10.37
C GLN A 141 -5.87 6.79 10.30
N TYR A 142 -7.05 6.21 10.49
CA TYR A 142 -7.23 4.76 10.32
C TYR A 142 -6.91 4.35 8.88
N TRP A 143 -7.55 5.02 7.91
CA TRP A 143 -7.35 4.76 6.49
C TRP A 143 -5.89 4.96 6.07
N GLN A 144 -5.22 6.00 6.60
CA GLN A 144 -3.84 6.41 6.33
C GLN A 144 -2.78 5.50 6.97
N HIS A 145 -3.01 4.93 8.15
CA HIS A 145 -1.99 4.07 8.74
C HIS A 145 -2.17 2.63 8.28
N THR A 146 -3.41 2.11 8.32
CA THR A 146 -3.66 0.67 8.11
C THR A 146 -3.58 0.22 6.65
N GLY A 147 -3.91 1.09 5.70
CA GLY A 147 -3.92 0.75 4.27
C GLY A 147 -5.08 -0.14 3.86
N GLU A 148 -6.11 -0.24 4.70
CA GLU A 148 -7.28 -1.10 4.45
C GLU A 148 -8.41 -0.42 3.67
N GLY A 149 -8.23 0.82 3.22
CA GLY A 149 -9.21 1.49 2.37
C GLY A 149 -9.45 0.79 1.04
N THR A 150 -10.61 1.05 0.42
CA THR A 150 -10.88 0.56 -0.94
C THR A 150 -9.91 1.15 -1.97
N SER A 151 -9.52 0.37 -2.98
CA SER A 151 -8.77 0.90 -4.13
C SER A 151 -9.64 1.75 -5.04
N SER A 152 -9.02 2.61 -5.86
CA SER A 152 -9.71 3.45 -6.83
C SER A 152 -10.44 2.63 -7.91
N ARG A 153 -9.84 1.53 -8.40
CA ARG A 153 -10.49 0.59 -9.33
C ARG A 153 -11.71 -0.08 -8.72
N ARG A 154 -11.61 -0.57 -7.48
CA ARG A 154 -12.75 -1.16 -6.77
C ARG A 154 -13.86 -0.13 -6.56
N ALA A 155 -13.50 1.10 -6.17
CA ALA A 155 -14.46 2.16 -5.98
C ALA A 155 -15.16 2.54 -7.28
N GLU A 156 -14.43 2.70 -8.39
CA GLU A 156 -15.01 2.96 -9.71
C GLU A 156 -16.04 1.88 -10.10
N PHE A 157 -15.67 0.61 -9.96
CA PHE A 157 -16.55 -0.52 -10.23
C PHE A 157 -17.81 -0.51 -9.36
N CYS A 158 -17.64 -0.41 -8.03
CA CYS A 158 -18.76 -0.41 -7.10
C CYS A 158 -19.65 0.84 -7.27
N HIS A 159 -19.08 1.99 -7.64
CA HIS A 159 -19.82 3.22 -7.87
C HIS A 159 -20.73 3.09 -9.09
N GLY A 160 -20.26 2.47 -10.17
CA GLY A 160 -21.10 2.13 -11.32
C GLY A 160 -22.31 1.29 -10.92
N LEU A 161 -22.08 0.17 -10.21
CA LEU A 161 -23.16 -0.68 -9.70
C LEU A 161 -24.12 0.05 -8.76
N PHE A 162 -23.62 1.00 -7.96
CA PHE A 162 -24.43 1.82 -7.06
C PHE A 162 -25.32 2.79 -7.83
N LYS A 163 -24.84 3.39 -8.93
CA LYS A 163 -25.65 4.25 -9.82
C LYS A 163 -26.74 3.48 -10.55
N ASP A 164 -26.48 2.23 -10.90
CA ASP A 164 -27.46 1.36 -11.58
C ASP A 164 -28.45 0.65 -10.61
N ASP A 165 -28.43 0.99 -9.32
CA ASP A 165 -29.17 0.31 -8.24
C ASP A 165 -28.97 -1.22 -8.22
N LEU A 166 -27.79 -1.68 -8.66
CA LEU A 166 -27.33 -3.06 -8.59
C LEU A 166 -26.58 -3.34 -7.28
N LEU A 167 -26.05 -2.30 -6.64
CA LEU A 167 -25.40 -2.37 -5.33
C LEU A 167 -26.25 -1.59 -4.31
N ILE A 168 -26.89 -2.32 -3.38
CA ILE A 168 -27.87 -1.77 -2.45
C ILE A 168 -27.47 -2.01 -0.99
N PRO A 169 -27.95 -1.21 -0.02
CA PRO A 169 -27.73 -1.49 1.40
C PRO A 169 -28.21 -2.89 1.77
N ALA A 170 -27.35 -3.65 2.44
CA ALA A 170 -27.71 -4.95 2.97
C ALA A 170 -28.82 -4.79 4.02
N ALA A 171 -29.86 -5.62 3.92
CA ALA A 171 -30.88 -5.68 4.95
C ALA A 171 -30.20 -6.06 6.27
N ARG A 172 -30.31 -5.21 7.30
CA ARG A 172 -29.79 -5.51 8.64
C ARG A 172 -30.40 -6.82 9.11
N SER A 173 -29.60 -7.89 9.19
CA SER A 173 -30.05 -9.07 9.93
C SER A 173 -30.14 -8.66 11.40
N ARG A 174 -31.36 -8.46 11.90
CA ARG A 174 -31.61 -8.38 13.34
C ARG A 174 -31.35 -9.77 13.93
N THR A 175 -30.10 -10.09 14.18
CA THR A 175 -29.73 -11.22 15.04
C THR A 175 -28.91 -10.63 16.17
N PRO A 176 -29.48 -10.50 17.39
CA PRO A 176 -28.67 -10.27 18.58
C PRO A 176 -27.64 -11.41 18.70
N PRO A 177 -26.48 -11.20 19.34
CA PRO A 177 -25.60 -12.31 19.68
C PRO A 177 -26.39 -13.31 20.53
N GLU A 178 -26.66 -14.49 19.98
CA GLU A 178 -27.33 -15.58 20.70
C GLU A 178 -26.42 -16.00 21.86
N ALA A 179 -26.85 -15.68 23.09
CA ALA A 179 -26.36 -16.36 24.27
C ALA A 179 -26.65 -17.86 24.10
N SER A 180 -25.61 -18.68 24.27
CA SER A 180 -25.67 -20.13 24.19
C SER A 180 -26.68 -20.70 25.22
N GLN A 181 -27.86 -21.07 24.75
CA GLN A 181 -28.78 -21.94 25.50
C GLN A 181 -29.17 -23.15 24.66
N GLY A 182 -28.88 -24.33 25.19
CA GLY A 182 -28.94 -25.61 24.50
C GLY A 182 -30.32 -25.96 23.93
N ARG A 183 -30.32 -26.50 22.72
CA ARG A 183 -31.50 -27.12 22.10
C ARG A 183 -31.66 -28.55 22.58
N PRO A 184 -32.86 -29.01 22.94
CA PRO A 184 -33.22 -30.41 22.84
C PRO A 184 -33.85 -30.73 21.48
N PHE A 185 -33.37 -31.83 20.91
CA PHE A 185 -33.78 -32.55 19.71
C PHE A 185 -35.31 -32.72 19.53
N ARG A 186 -35.83 -32.55 18.31
CA ARG A 186 -36.93 -33.37 17.75
C ARG A 186 -36.78 -33.54 16.22
N GLY A 187 -36.97 -34.78 15.77
CA GLY A 187 -36.65 -35.31 14.45
C GLY A 187 -37.65 -35.02 13.30
N PRO A 188 -37.50 -35.70 12.15
CA PRO A 188 -37.91 -35.19 10.84
C PRO A 188 -39.31 -35.66 10.40
N ARG A 189 -40.03 -34.81 9.65
CA ARG A 189 -41.19 -35.23 8.84
C ARG A 189 -41.15 -34.67 7.41
N ARG A 190 -41.45 -35.59 6.48
CA ARG A 190 -41.45 -35.52 5.01
C ARG A 190 -42.64 -34.75 4.42
N TYR A 191 -42.37 -34.15 3.26
CA TYR A 191 -43.18 -33.97 2.04
C TYR A 191 -44.72 -33.82 2.11
N THR A 192 -45.25 -32.72 1.52
CA THR A 192 -46.17 -32.76 0.35
C THR A 192 -46.46 -31.34 -0.20
N ARG A 193 -46.50 -31.23 -1.54
CA ARG A 193 -47.07 -30.15 -2.40
C ARG A 193 -48.08 -30.87 -3.35
N PRO A 194 -48.86 -30.20 -4.23
CA PRO A 194 -49.47 -28.86 -4.25
C PRO A 194 -50.98 -28.91 -4.63
N GLY A 195 -51.68 -27.77 -4.64
CA GLY A 195 -53.03 -27.64 -5.21
C GLY A 195 -53.20 -26.33 -5.97
N SER A 196 -53.47 -26.45 -7.28
CA SER A 196 -53.74 -25.39 -8.26
C SER A 196 -55.19 -24.88 -8.17
N ILE A 197 -55.44 -23.58 -8.43
CA ILE A 197 -56.68 -23.09 -9.06
C ILE A 197 -56.35 -21.84 -9.91
N ASP A 198 -56.80 -21.89 -11.17
CA ASP A 198 -56.74 -20.88 -12.22
C ASP A 198 -57.70 -19.68 -12.01
N GLY A 199 -57.38 -18.54 -12.61
CA GLY A 199 -58.30 -17.41 -12.81
C GLY A 199 -57.82 -16.45 -13.89
N ILE A 200 -58.52 -16.40 -15.03
CA ILE A 200 -58.21 -15.63 -16.25
C ILE A 200 -59.14 -14.39 -16.39
N SER A 201 -58.64 -13.38 -17.12
CA SER A 201 -59.34 -12.30 -17.88
C SER A 201 -59.42 -10.93 -17.18
N SER A 202 -59.36 -9.75 -17.83
CA SER A 202 -58.99 -9.25 -19.18
C SER A 202 -59.11 -7.69 -19.15
N PRO A 203 -58.71 -6.92 -20.19
CA PRO A 203 -58.12 -5.57 -20.08
C PRO A 203 -59.02 -4.37 -20.50
N ALA A 204 -58.54 -3.13 -20.25
CA ALA A 204 -58.67 -1.89 -21.08
C ALA A 204 -58.52 -0.58 -20.23
N PRO A 205 -58.39 0.65 -20.79
CA PRO A 205 -57.66 1.13 -21.98
C PRO A 205 -56.77 2.38 -21.70
N SER A 206 -55.99 2.77 -22.72
CA SER A 206 -55.00 3.87 -22.77
C SER A 206 -55.57 5.28 -23.07
N THR A 207 -54.90 6.35 -22.61
CA THR A 207 -54.67 7.68 -23.27
C THR A 207 -53.85 8.63 -22.34
N PRO A 208 -53.30 9.78 -22.77
CA PRO A 208 -52.02 9.97 -23.47
C PRO A 208 -50.97 10.82 -22.69
N LYS A 209 -49.75 10.83 -23.24
CA LYS A 209 -48.45 11.39 -22.83
C LYS A 209 -48.39 12.74 -22.06
N GLN A 210 -47.50 12.76 -21.06
CA GLN A 210 -46.68 13.91 -20.61
C GLN A 210 -45.27 13.40 -20.19
N PRO A 211 -44.23 14.27 -20.13
CA PRO A 211 -42.88 13.98 -20.59
C PRO A 211 -42.12 12.95 -19.73
N SER A 212 -41.36 12.08 -20.41
CA SER A 212 -40.65 10.95 -19.81
C SER A 212 -39.46 11.37 -18.94
N PRO A 213 -39.25 10.70 -17.79
CA PRO A 213 -37.98 10.67 -17.10
C PRO A 213 -36.92 9.92 -17.92
N GLU A 214 -35.66 10.17 -17.61
CA GLU A 214 -34.45 9.56 -18.17
C GLU A 214 -34.59 8.05 -18.51
N THR A 215 -34.16 7.69 -19.71
CA THR A 215 -34.47 6.41 -20.37
C THR A 215 -33.74 5.18 -19.80
N PRO A 216 -34.34 3.97 -19.85
CA PRO A 216 -33.69 2.69 -19.47
C PRO A 216 -32.45 2.30 -20.29
N VAL A 217 -32.17 3.02 -21.38
CA VAL A 217 -31.12 2.70 -22.36
C VAL A 217 -29.72 2.93 -21.79
N GLU A 218 -29.52 3.97 -20.96
CA GLU A 218 -28.22 4.23 -20.32
C GLU A 218 -27.86 3.17 -19.27
N SER A 219 -28.84 2.63 -18.52
CA SER A 219 -28.62 1.54 -17.55
C SER A 219 -28.27 0.20 -18.21
N LEU A 220 -28.70 0.00 -19.45
CA LEU A 220 -28.35 -1.16 -20.27
C LEU A 220 -26.96 -1.02 -20.89
N GLU A 221 -26.51 0.22 -21.16
CA GLU A 221 -25.16 0.50 -21.62
C GLU A 221 -24.12 0.41 -20.50
N SER A 222 -24.41 0.88 -19.28
CA SER A 222 -23.51 0.76 -18.12
C SER A 222 -23.29 -0.70 -17.70
N SER A 223 -24.37 -1.49 -17.63
CA SER A 223 -24.29 -2.93 -17.33
C SER A 223 -23.56 -3.72 -18.43
N ARG A 224 -23.78 -3.39 -19.71
CA ARG A 224 -23.01 -3.96 -20.83
C ARG A 224 -21.53 -3.58 -20.78
N PHE A 225 -21.19 -2.34 -20.44
CA PHE A 225 -19.81 -1.89 -20.32
C PHE A 225 -19.05 -2.62 -19.19
N LEU A 226 -19.71 -2.84 -18.05
CA LEU A 226 -19.17 -3.65 -16.95
C LEU A 226 -19.04 -5.13 -17.34
N GLU A 227 -20.01 -5.69 -18.06
CA GLU A 227 -19.92 -7.04 -18.62
C GLU A 227 -18.83 -7.18 -19.68
N GLU A 228 -18.55 -6.17 -20.48
CA GLU A 228 -17.45 -6.20 -21.45
C GLU A 228 -16.09 -6.12 -20.75
N ARG A 229 -15.95 -5.27 -19.73
CA ARG A 229 -14.72 -5.14 -18.92
C ARG A 229 -14.40 -6.40 -18.12
N PHE A 230 -15.39 -7.04 -17.49
CA PHE A 230 -15.17 -8.23 -16.65
C PHE A 230 -15.47 -9.56 -17.34
N GLY A 231 -16.26 -9.58 -18.41
CA GLY A 231 -16.67 -10.78 -19.13
C GLY A 231 -15.86 -11.06 -20.40
N ARG A 232 -15.27 -10.04 -21.05
CA ARG A 232 -14.37 -10.23 -22.21
C ARG A 232 -12.89 -10.02 -21.87
N ASN A 233 -12.56 -9.12 -20.92
CA ASN A 233 -11.17 -8.71 -20.67
C ASN A 233 -10.57 -9.21 -19.34
N LEU A 234 -11.38 -9.68 -18.38
CA LEU A 234 -10.89 -10.17 -17.07
C LEU A 234 -11.50 -11.54 -16.72
N ASP A 235 -10.92 -12.63 -17.22
CA ASP A 235 -11.35 -13.95 -16.78
C ASP A 235 -10.98 -14.15 -15.29
N LEU A 236 -12.00 -14.27 -14.42
CA LEU A 236 -11.82 -14.52 -12.99
C LEU A 236 -11.02 -15.81 -12.72
N SER A 237 -10.99 -16.76 -13.67
CA SER A 237 -10.13 -17.94 -13.59
C SER A 237 -8.64 -17.58 -13.60
N MET A 238 -8.28 -16.45 -14.22
CA MET A 238 -6.91 -15.93 -14.26
C MET A 238 -6.51 -15.24 -12.97
N VAL A 239 -7.45 -14.75 -12.15
CA VAL A 239 -7.14 -13.98 -10.93
C VAL A 239 -6.39 -14.85 -9.91
N GLU A 240 -6.87 -16.06 -9.66
CA GLU A 240 -6.18 -16.98 -8.74
C GLU A 240 -4.83 -17.44 -9.29
N ARG A 241 -4.72 -17.65 -10.61
CA ARG A 241 -3.43 -17.91 -11.26
C ARG A 241 -2.49 -16.72 -11.16
N ALA A 242 -3.00 -15.50 -11.30
CA ALA A 242 -2.22 -14.27 -11.19
C ALA A 242 -1.72 -14.04 -9.76
N LYS A 243 -2.57 -14.25 -8.74
CA LYS A 243 -2.13 -14.25 -7.34
C LYS A 243 -1.06 -15.31 -7.11
N SER A 244 -1.24 -16.52 -7.65
CA SER A 244 -0.25 -17.59 -7.54
C SER A 244 1.08 -17.21 -8.18
N ALA A 245 1.08 -16.64 -9.39
CA ALA A 245 2.27 -16.13 -10.05
C ALA A 245 2.97 -15.04 -9.23
N ILE A 246 2.22 -14.07 -8.69
CA ILE A 246 2.76 -13.01 -7.81
C ILE A 246 3.42 -13.64 -6.57
N ARG A 247 2.74 -14.56 -5.88
CA ARG A 247 3.28 -15.23 -4.68
C ARG A 247 4.58 -15.97 -4.99
N ARG A 248 4.65 -16.67 -6.13
CA ARG A 248 5.85 -17.41 -6.53
C ARG A 248 7.00 -16.51 -6.96
N ARG A 249 6.73 -15.36 -7.58
CA ARG A 249 7.75 -14.33 -7.82
C ARG A 249 8.30 -13.79 -6.50
N ILE A 250 7.43 -13.47 -5.53
CA ILE A 250 7.84 -13.04 -4.19
C ILE A 250 8.65 -14.12 -3.47
N ALA A 251 8.22 -15.39 -3.57
CA ALA A 251 8.94 -16.52 -3.01
C ALA A 251 10.23 -16.83 -3.79
N GLY A 252 10.53 -16.17 -4.90
CA GLY A 252 11.75 -16.44 -5.68
C GLY A 252 11.76 -17.78 -6.40
N ALA A 253 10.58 -18.33 -6.71
CA ALA A 253 10.41 -19.62 -7.38
C ALA A 253 10.00 -19.49 -8.85
N MET A 254 9.84 -18.27 -9.35
CA MET A 254 9.52 -17.97 -10.74
C MET A 254 10.35 -16.78 -11.22
N ALA A 255 11.31 -17.06 -12.11
CA ALA A 255 12.18 -16.05 -12.74
C ALA A 255 11.76 -15.70 -14.19
N HIS A 256 10.77 -16.39 -14.75
CA HIS A 256 10.36 -16.23 -16.16
C HIS A 256 8.86 -16.00 -16.32
N ASP A 257 8.51 -15.36 -17.45
CA ASP A 257 7.13 -15.21 -17.90
C ASP A 257 6.47 -16.57 -18.14
N VAL A 258 5.31 -16.75 -17.53
CA VAL A 258 4.46 -17.93 -17.74
C VAL A 258 3.16 -17.46 -18.35
N ASP A 259 2.77 -18.09 -19.45
CA ASP A 259 1.47 -17.86 -20.06
C ASP A 259 0.37 -18.37 -19.12
N LEU A 260 -0.33 -17.43 -18.47
CA LEU A 260 -1.44 -17.73 -17.56
C LEU A 260 -2.60 -18.47 -18.24
N ASN A 261 -2.62 -18.55 -19.58
CA ASN A 261 -3.65 -19.25 -20.34
C ASN A 261 -3.33 -20.74 -20.54
N ASN A 262 -2.06 -21.17 -20.44
CA ASN A 262 -1.61 -22.50 -20.86
C ASN A 262 -0.91 -23.29 -19.74
N GLY A 263 -1.54 -24.39 -19.32
CA GLY A 263 -0.93 -25.38 -18.40
C GLY A 263 -0.83 -24.97 -16.91
N PRO A 264 -0.63 -25.92 -15.99
CA PRO A 264 -0.43 -25.60 -14.57
C PRO A 264 0.88 -24.84 -14.36
N LEU A 265 0.88 -23.87 -13.42
CA LEU A 265 2.10 -23.17 -13.03
C LEU A 265 3.12 -24.19 -12.43
N PRO A 266 4.43 -24.07 -12.72
CA PRO A 266 5.46 -25.02 -12.24
C PRO A 266 5.44 -25.20 -10.72
N ALA A 267 5.63 -26.43 -10.23
CA ALA A 267 5.72 -26.67 -8.78
C ALA A 267 6.87 -25.86 -8.16
N MET A 268 6.66 -25.38 -6.92
CA MET A 268 7.65 -24.61 -6.16
C MET A 268 8.71 -25.57 -5.61
N THR A 269 9.63 -26.05 -6.46
CA THR A 269 10.64 -27.05 -6.09
C THR A 269 11.91 -26.43 -5.50
N SER A 270 12.15 -25.15 -5.75
CA SER A 270 13.23 -24.35 -5.20
C SER A 270 12.82 -22.88 -5.09
N ASN A 271 13.57 -22.11 -4.31
CA ASN A 271 13.39 -20.67 -4.19
C ASN A 271 14.73 -19.94 -4.01
N THR A 272 14.82 -18.72 -4.53
CA THR A 272 15.96 -17.81 -4.32
C THR A 272 15.99 -17.20 -2.92
N ARG A 273 14.93 -17.43 -2.11
CA ARG A 273 14.87 -17.05 -0.69
C ARG A 273 15.71 -17.96 0.22
N GLY A 274 16.29 -19.03 -0.31
CA GLY A 274 17.20 -19.91 0.43
C GLY A 274 16.51 -20.73 1.53
N MET A 275 15.19 -20.92 1.45
CA MET A 275 14.37 -21.57 2.47
C MET A 275 13.76 -22.87 1.95
N PRO A 276 14.27 -24.06 2.31
CA PRO A 276 13.81 -25.32 1.75
C PRO A 276 12.30 -25.59 1.94
N ASN A 277 11.73 -25.11 3.04
CA ASN A 277 10.34 -25.36 3.43
C ASN A 277 9.40 -24.16 3.15
N LEU A 278 9.86 -23.15 2.40
CA LEU A 278 8.99 -22.04 2.02
C LEU A 278 7.95 -22.52 1.02
N GLU A 279 6.68 -22.30 1.33
CA GLU A 279 5.56 -22.64 0.47
C GLU A 279 4.85 -21.39 -0.08
N GLU A 280 4.10 -21.55 -1.18
CA GLU A 280 3.25 -20.47 -1.70
C GLU A 280 2.24 -19.99 -0.64
N SER A 281 1.79 -20.89 0.22
CA SER A 281 0.84 -20.59 1.30
C SER A 281 1.42 -19.63 2.35
N ASP A 282 2.74 -19.46 2.41
CA ASP A 282 3.42 -18.55 3.34
C ASP A 282 3.44 -17.10 2.85
N VAL A 283 3.03 -16.88 1.60
CA VAL A 283 3.00 -15.56 0.97
C VAL A 283 1.57 -15.02 0.91
N TYR A 284 1.32 -13.98 1.69
CA TYR A 284 0.05 -13.27 1.77
C TYR A 284 0.12 -12.00 0.94
N LEU A 285 -0.95 -11.71 0.21
CA LEU A 285 -1.05 -10.53 -0.64
C LEU A 285 -2.05 -9.55 -0.04
N TYR A 286 -1.69 -8.28 -0.08
CA TYR A 286 -2.51 -7.19 0.45
C TYR A 286 -2.65 -6.05 -0.58
N PRO A 287 -3.70 -5.21 -0.46
CA PRO A 287 -3.90 -4.07 -1.37
C PRO A 287 -2.82 -2.98 -1.30
N ALA A 288 -1.97 -2.96 -0.26
CA ALA A 288 -0.93 -1.95 -0.08
C ALA A 288 0.20 -2.45 0.84
N GLY A 289 1.41 -1.88 0.71
CA GLY A 289 2.54 -2.19 1.61
C GLY A 289 2.22 -1.91 3.08
N MET A 290 1.60 -0.77 3.40
CA MET A 290 1.16 -0.48 4.77
C MET A 290 0.14 -1.46 5.31
N ASN A 291 -0.66 -2.08 4.44
CA ASN A 291 -1.61 -3.10 4.81
C ASN A 291 -0.91 -4.42 5.19
N ALA A 292 0.18 -4.77 4.50
CA ALA A 292 1.05 -5.87 4.90
C ALA A 292 1.72 -5.60 6.27
N ILE A 293 2.28 -4.40 6.48
CA ILE A 293 2.90 -4.01 7.76
C ILE A 293 1.88 -4.04 8.91
N PHE A 294 0.70 -3.46 8.69
CA PHE A 294 -0.39 -3.44 9.66
C PHE A 294 -0.82 -4.86 10.04
N ASN A 295 -0.97 -5.75 9.07
CA ASN A 295 -1.37 -7.13 9.34
C ASN A 295 -0.24 -7.98 9.92
N ALA A 296 1.04 -7.69 9.65
CA ALA A 296 2.16 -8.30 10.37
C ALA A 296 2.10 -7.95 11.87
N HIS A 297 1.90 -6.67 12.20
CA HIS A 297 1.74 -6.23 13.58
C HIS A 297 0.49 -6.84 14.26
N ARG A 298 -0.65 -6.86 13.55
CA ARG A 298 -1.86 -7.51 14.05
C ARG A 298 -1.66 -9.00 14.29
N ALA A 299 -1.02 -9.72 13.38
CA ALA A 299 -0.76 -11.14 13.53
C ALA A 299 0.07 -11.41 14.79
N LEU A 300 1.12 -10.61 15.03
CA LEU A 300 1.92 -10.70 16.25
C LEU A 300 1.10 -10.44 17.52
N LEU A 301 0.24 -9.42 17.53
CA LEU A 301 -0.65 -9.11 18.67
C LEU A 301 -1.64 -10.24 19.00
N HIS A 302 -2.02 -11.06 18.02
CA HIS A 302 -2.88 -12.23 18.25
C HIS A 302 -2.07 -13.46 18.63
N ALA A 303 -0.85 -13.59 18.09
CA ALA A 303 0.02 -14.75 18.30
C ALA A 303 0.80 -14.72 19.62
N ARG A 304 0.95 -13.54 20.24
CA ARG A 304 1.81 -13.33 21.42
C ARG A 304 1.10 -12.48 22.46
N GLU A 305 1.61 -12.49 23.70
CA GLU A 305 1.14 -11.56 24.72
C GLU A 305 1.37 -10.11 24.26
N PRO A 306 0.35 -9.23 24.36
CA PRO A 306 0.49 -7.84 23.96
C PRO A 306 1.59 -7.14 24.77
N ALA A 307 2.59 -6.63 24.06
CA ALA A 307 3.66 -5.80 24.61
C ALA A 307 3.97 -4.64 23.66
N GLN A 308 4.82 -3.71 24.09
CA GLN A 308 5.28 -2.61 23.25
C GLN A 308 6.08 -3.17 22.06
N SER A 309 5.93 -2.57 20.88
CA SER A 309 6.75 -2.89 19.71
C SER A 309 7.97 -1.97 19.63
N ILE A 310 9.02 -2.37 18.91
CA ILE A 310 10.18 -1.54 18.62
C ILE A 310 10.13 -1.13 17.15
N ASN A 311 10.36 0.15 16.86
CA ASN A 311 10.69 0.61 15.52
C ASN A 311 12.18 0.98 15.50
N PHE A 312 12.96 0.25 14.72
CA PHE A 312 14.41 0.41 14.63
C PHE A 312 14.81 0.99 13.28
N GLY A 313 15.24 2.25 13.28
CA GLY A 313 15.55 3.08 12.12
C GLY A 313 14.50 4.13 11.85
N PHE A 314 14.91 5.22 11.18
CA PHE A 314 14.01 6.25 10.71
C PHE A 314 13.02 5.63 9.70
N PRO A 315 11.72 5.55 10.02
CA PRO A 315 10.79 4.74 9.25
C PRO A 315 10.07 5.57 8.20
N TYR A 316 9.50 4.90 7.21
CA TYR A 316 8.36 5.43 6.49
C TYR A 316 7.26 5.81 7.50
N VAL A 317 6.83 7.07 7.45
CA VAL A 317 6.00 7.77 8.46
C VAL A 317 4.93 6.89 9.11
N ASP A 318 4.17 6.15 8.29
CA ASP A 318 3.00 5.41 8.74
C ASP A 318 3.36 4.16 9.59
N THR A 319 4.55 3.55 9.43
CA THR A 319 4.96 2.35 10.20
C THR A 319 5.05 2.67 11.69
N LEU A 320 5.74 3.75 12.04
CA LEU A 320 5.83 4.21 13.44
C LEU A 320 4.45 4.50 14.02
N LYS A 321 3.56 5.14 13.25
CA LYS A 321 2.20 5.44 13.71
C LYS A 321 1.36 4.18 13.88
N ILE A 322 1.56 3.13 13.07
CA ILE A 322 0.91 1.82 13.30
C ILE A 322 1.29 1.28 14.68
N LEU A 323 2.59 1.20 14.96
CA LEU A 323 3.11 0.62 16.20
C LEU A 323 2.70 1.42 17.44
N GLN A 324 2.62 2.76 17.31
CA GLN A 324 2.16 3.63 18.39
C GLN A 324 0.65 3.55 18.66
N LYS A 325 -0.18 3.38 17.62
CA LYS A 325 -1.64 3.56 17.72
C LYS A 325 -2.44 2.27 17.82
N PHE A 326 -1.88 1.14 17.37
CA PHE A 326 -2.60 -0.12 17.20
C PHE A 326 -2.02 -1.24 18.07
N GLY A 327 -1.77 -0.95 19.35
CA GLY A 327 -1.21 -1.88 20.33
C GLY A 327 -0.78 -1.15 21.60
N PRO A 328 0.00 -1.80 22.48
CA PRO A 328 0.49 -1.20 23.73
C PRO A 328 1.48 -0.03 23.57
N GLY A 329 1.94 0.28 22.36
CA GLY A 329 2.81 1.42 22.07
C GLY A 329 4.07 1.03 21.30
N CYS A 330 4.97 2.00 21.11
CA CYS A 330 6.21 1.81 20.36
C CYS A 330 7.42 2.44 21.04
N LEU A 331 8.53 1.70 21.16
CA LEU A 331 9.86 2.23 21.48
C LEU A 331 10.56 2.55 20.17
N PHE A 332 11.08 3.77 20.04
CA PHE A 332 11.60 4.28 18.77
C PHE A 332 13.11 4.55 18.85
N TYR A 333 13.86 3.86 18.00
CA TYR A 333 15.30 4.05 17.80
C TYR A 333 15.54 4.62 16.40
N GLY A 334 15.48 5.95 16.26
CA GLY A 334 15.48 6.60 14.94
C GLY A 334 16.83 6.58 14.21
N HIS A 335 17.95 6.40 14.92
CA HIS A 335 19.27 6.35 14.29
C HIS A 335 19.61 4.98 13.72
N ALA A 336 19.00 3.91 14.25
CA ALA A 336 19.37 2.52 13.97
C ALA A 336 20.87 2.24 14.17
N SER A 337 21.46 2.86 15.20
CA SER A 337 22.90 2.81 15.46
C SER A 337 23.31 1.62 16.34
N ALA A 338 24.63 1.45 16.53
CA ALA A 338 25.14 0.49 17.51
C ALA A 338 24.75 0.89 18.95
N ASP A 339 24.75 2.19 19.26
CA ASP A 339 24.35 2.73 20.57
C ASP A 339 22.86 2.46 20.86
N ASP A 340 21.99 2.55 19.84
CA ASP A 340 20.59 2.17 19.97
C ASP A 340 20.43 0.67 20.32
N LEU A 341 21.28 -0.20 19.76
CA LEU A 341 21.29 -1.62 20.13
C LEU A 341 21.89 -1.87 21.51
N ASP A 342 22.84 -1.05 21.97
CA ASP A 342 23.38 -1.11 23.33
C ASP A 342 22.31 -0.75 24.37
N ASP A 343 21.53 0.32 24.14
CA ASP A 343 20.40 0.69 25.00
C ASP A 343 19.32 -0.42 25.00
N LEU A 344 18.96 -0.94 23.82
CA LEU A 344 18.01 -2.04 23.71
C LEU A 344 18.47 -3.26 24.52
N GLU A 345 19.72 -3.68 24.38
CA GLU A 345 20.27 -4.80 25.14
C GLU A 345 20.27 -4.53 26.65
N ALA A 346 20.56 -3.31 27.09
CA ALA A 346 20.51 -2.92 28.50
C ALA A 346 19.08 -3.01 29.07
N ARG A 347 18.08 -2.51 28.33
CA ARG A 347 16.65 -2.61 28.71
C ARG A 347 16.20 -4.06 28.83
N LEU A 348 16.54 -4.88 27.83
CA LEU A 348 16.20 -6.31 27.80
C LEU A 348 16.81 -7.05 29.00
N LYS A 349 18.07 -6.75 29.37
CA LYS A 349 18.74 -7.28 30.56
C LYS A 349 18.08 -6.83 31.86
N SER A 350 17.54 -5.61 31.89
CA SER A 350 16.81 -5.08 33.06
C SER A 350 15.40 -5.68 33.24
N GLY A 351 14.92 -6.45 32.26
CA GLY A 351 13.66 -7.18 32.33
C GLY A 351 12.57 -6.65 31.39
N GLU A 352 12.81 -5.59 30.62
CA GLU A 352 11.85 -5.13 29.60
C GLU A 352 11.64 -6.21 28.52
N ARG A 353 10.42 -6.31 28.00
CA ARG A 353 10.02 -7.28 26.96
C ARG A 353 9.19 -6.60 25.89
N PHE A 354 9.32 -7.08 24.66
CA PHE A 354 8.71 -6.46 23.49
C PHE A 354 7.96 -7.46 22.62
N LEU A 355 6.94 -6.97 21.92
CA LEU A 355 6.16 -7.77 20.97
C LEU A 355 6.97 -8.13 19.73
N GLY A 356 7.79 -7.21 19.27
CA GLY A 356 8.64 -7.40 18.10
C GLY A 356 9.36 -6.13 17.71
N LEU A 357 10.41 -6.28 16.92
CA LEU A 357 11.20 -5.22 16.34
C LEU A 357 10.91 -5.15 14.83
N PHE A 358 10.53 -3.96 14.39
CA PHE A 358 10.25 -3.62 13.01
C PHE A 358 11.38 -2.74 12.49
N CYS A 359 11.94 -3.07 11.34
CA CYS A 359 12.94 -2.25 10.67
C CYS A 359 12.79 -2.33 9.15
N GLU A 360 13.25 -1.29 8.46
CA GLU A 360 13.43 -1.30 7.01
C GLU A 360 14.88 -1.69 6.68
N PHE A 361 15.07 -2.40 5.56
CA PHE A 361 16.40 -2.78 5.10
C PHE A 361 16.54 -2.64 3.57
N PRO A 362 17.32 -1.65 3.09
CA PRO A 362 17.79 -0.45 3.79
C PRO A 362 16.64 0.49 4.21
N GLY A 363 16.87 1.35 5.20
CA GLY A 363 15.86 2.33 5.67
C GLY A 363 15.71 3.57 4.78
N ASN A 364 14.49 4.00 4.49
CA ASN A 364 14.24 5.21 3.69
C ASN A 364 14.16 6.49 4.58
N PRO A 365 14.92 7.58 4.30
CA PRO A 365 15.64 7.88 3.06
C PRO A 365 17.18 7.72 3.12
N LEU A 366 17.75 7.47 4.31
CA LEU A 366 19.20 7.47 4.53
C LEU A 366 19.90 6.18 4.07
N LEU A 367 19.12 5.13 3.79
CA LEU A 367 19.57 3.82 3.34
C LEU A 367 20.52 3.14 4.33
N THR A 368 20.36 3.48 5.61
CA THR A 368 21.05 2.83 6.72
C THR A 368 20.58 1.38 6.82
N CYS A 369 21.51 0.48 7.07
CA CYS A 369 21.28 -0.96 7.19
C CYS A 369 21.54 -1.40 8.64
N PRO A 370 20.49 -1.69 9.43
CA PRO A 370 20.63 -2.19 10.80
C PRO A 370 21.47 -3.47 10.89
N ASP A 371 22.15 -3.73 12.02
CA ASP A 371 22.86 -5.00 12.23
C ASP A 371 21.86 -6.14 12.50
N LEU A 372 21.33 -6.72 11.43
CA LEU A 372 20.35 -7.82 11.53
C LEU A 372 20.91 -9.05 12.25
N THR A 373 22.24 -9.25 12.25
CA THR A 373 22.87 -10.35 13.02
C THR A 373 22.71 -10.12 14.52
N ARG A 374 22.99 -8.90 15.00
CA ARG A 374 22.84 -8.55 16.41
C ARG A 374 21.36 -8.51 16.82
N ILE A 375 20.50 -7.96 15.97
CA ILE A 375 19.04 -7.94 16.19
C ILE A 375 18.50 -9.37 16.35
N ARG A 376 18.84 -10.29 15.43
CA ARG A 376 18.40 -11.70 15.51
C ARG A 376 18.86 -12.36 16.80
N LYS A 377 20.13 -12.17 17.19
CA LYS A 377 20.66 -12.71 18.45
C LYS A 377 19.87 -12.21 19.67
N LEU A 378 19.60 -10.91 19.75
CA LEU A 378 18.80 -10.34 20.84
C LEU A 378 17.36 -10.87 20.84
N ALA A 379 16.76 -11.02 19.67
CA ALA A 379 15.41 -11.54 19.50
C ALA A 379 15.27 -13.01 19.95
N ASP A 380 16.31 -13.80 19.74
CA ASP A 380 16.37 -15.20 20.19
C ASP A 380 16.57 -15.30 21.70
N GLU A 381 17.46 -14.47 22.27
CA GLU A 381 17.79 -14.46 23.71
C GLU A 381 16.64 -13.93 24.57
N TYR A 382 15.96 -12.87 24.14
CA TYR A 382 14.95 -12.17 24.94
C TYR A 382 13.51 -12.37 24.49
N ASP A 383 13.29 -13.24 23.50
CA ASP A 383 11.99 -13.59 22.93
C ASP A 383 11.18 -12.39 22.42
N PHE A 384 11.55 -11.87 21.26
CA PHE A 384 10.69 -10.98 20.48
C PHE A 384 10.77 -11.31 18.98
N ALA A 385 9.74 -10.96 18.21
CA ALA A 385 9.72 -11.21 16.77
C ALA A 385 10.51 -10.14 16.00
N VAL A 386 11.11 -10.52 14.87
CA VAL A 386 11.77 -9.59 13.94
C VAL A 386 10.94 -9.47 12.66
N VAL A 387 10.51 -8.25 12.35
CA VAL A 387 9.82 -7.91 11.11
C VAL A 387 10.72 -7.01 10.27
N VAL A 388 11.03 -7.44 9.05
CA VAL A 388 11.87 -6.68 8.13
C VAL A 388 11.05 -6.24 6.92
N ASP A 389 10.99 -4.94 6.68
CA ASP A 389 10.51 -4.37 5.43
C ASP A 389 11.67 -4.29 4.43
N GLU A 390 11.64 -5.15 3.42
CA GLU A 390 12.67 -5.24 2.37
C GLU A 390 12.33 -4.42 1.12
N THR A 391 11.33 -3.53 1.16
CA THR A 391 10.84 -2.78 -0.01
C THR A 391 11.96 -2.11 -0.80
N ILE A 392 12.87 -1.42 -0.10
CA ILE A 392 13.96 -0.65 -0.73
C ILE A 392 15.08 -1.57 -1.21
N GLY A 393 15.45 -2.54 -0.38
CA GLY A 393 16.50 -3.48 -0.70
C GLY A 393 16.12 -4.37 -1.87
N THR A 394 14.83 -4.70 -1.98
CA THR A 394 14.21 -5.66 -2.88
C THR A 394 14.77 -7.07 -2.76
N PHE A 395 13.90 -8.06 -2.82
CA PHE A 395 14.28 -9.47 -2.76
C PHE A 395 15.03 -9.99 -4.00
N ALA A 396 15.24 -9.13 -5.00
CA ALA A 396 16.16 -9.38 -6.10
C ALA A 396 17.63 -9.02 -5.77
N ASN A 397 17.87 -8.18 -4.75
CA ASN A 397 19.24 -7.79 -4.36
C ASN A 397 19.67 -8.36 -3.01
N ILE A 398 18.74 -8.55 -2.08
CA ILE A 398 19.03 -9.00 -0.72
C ILE A 398 18.13 -10.17 -0.33
N ASN A 399 18.56 -10.94 0.67
CA ASN A 399 17.74 -11.95 1.31
C ASN A 399 17.77 -11.81 2.83
N VAL A 400 16.72 -11.21 3.38
CA VAL A 400 16.56 -10.99 4.83
C VAL A 400 15.68 -12.04 5.51
N LEU A 401 15.02 -12.92 4.74
CA LEU A 401 14.14 -13.96 5.30
C LEU A 401 14.86 -14.87 6.32
N PRO A 402 16.15 -15.25 6.16
CA PRO A 402 16.88 -16.03 7.15
C PRO A 402 17.03 -15.40 8.54
N VAL A 403 16.88 -14.09 8.66
CA VAL A 403 17.04 -13.36 9.94
C VAL A 403 15.72 -12.76 10.44
N ALA A 404 14.64 -12.88 9.67
CA ALA A 404 13.34 -12.32 10.00
C ALA A 404 12.34 -13.43 10.38
N ASP A 405 11.40 -13.11 11.26
CA ASP A 405 10.23 -13.95 11.53
C ASP A 405 9.12 -13.68 10.50
N VAL A 406 8.99 -12.41 10.10
CA VAL A 406 8.08 -11.94 9.05
C VAL A 406 8.81 -10.96 8.14
N VAL A 407 8.68 -11.14 6.83
CA VAL A 407 9.16 -10.17 5.85
C VAL A 407 7.97 -9.48 5.19
N VAL A 408 8.04 -8.17 5.04
CA VAL A 408 7.01 -7.39 4.34
C VAL A 408 7.62 -6.61 3.18
N SER A 409 6.82 -6.35 2.15
CA SER A 409 7.25 -5.57 0.99
C SER A 409 6.10 -4.78 0.39
N SER A 410 6.38 -3.56 -0.05
CA SER A 410 5.45 -2.77 -0.86
C SER A 410 5.60 -3.13 -2.33
N LEU A 411 4.67 -3.95 -2.83
CA LEU A 411 4.62 -4.37 -4.24
C LEU A 411 4.28 -3.20 -5.18
N THR A 412 3.76 -2.11 -4.62
CA THR A 412 3.47 -0.83 -5.30
C THR A 412 4.72 -0.21 -5.96
N LYS A 413 5.91 -0.54 -5.45
CA LYS A 413 7.18 0.07 -5.83
C LYS A 413 7.81 -0.69 -7.00
N ILE A 414 9.09 -1.03 -6.89
CA ILE A 414 9.86 -1.67 -7.95
C ILE A 414 9.25 -2.97 -8.45
N PHE A 415 8.53 -3.72 -7.59
CA PHE A 415 7.85 -4.93 -8.01
C PHE A 415 6.81 -4.65 -9.11
N SER A 416 6.03 -3.57 -9.00
CA SER A 416 5.13 -3.13 -10.06
C SER A 416 5.83 -2.25 -11.11
N GLY A 417 6.60 -1.24 -10.71
CA GLY A 417 7.33 -0.35 -11.62
C GLY A 417 6.48 0.68 -12.39
N ASP A 418 5.23 0.37 -12.72
CA ASP A 418 4.40 1.21 -13.60
C ASP A 418 3.71 2.39 -12.89
N SER A 419 3.76 2.47 -11.56
CA SER A 419 3.09 3.54 -10.79
C SER A 419 1.57 3.65 -11.07
N ASN A 420 0.89 2.53 -11.33
CA ASN A 420 -0.54 2.48 -11.65
C ASN A 420 -1.36 1.50 -10.78
N VAL A 421 -0.72 0.81 -9.84
CA VAL A 421 -1.38 -0.17 -8.97
C VAL A 421 -0.66 -0.25 -7.63
N MET A 422 -1.43 -0.44 -6.56
CA MET A 422 -0.90 -0.68 -5.22
C MET A 422 -0.98 -2.16 -4.86
N GLY A 423 -0.02 -2.60 -4.06
CA GLY A 423 -0.03 -3.91 -3.44
C GLY A 423 1.00 -4.00 -2.32
N GLY A 424 0.85 -5.03 -1.49
CA GLY A 424 1.76 -5.41 -0.42
C GLY A 424 1.92 -6.92 -0.37
N GLY A 425 3.09 -7.38 0.03
CA GLY A 425 3.41 -8.78 0.29
C GLY A 425 3.82 -8.96 1.74
N LEU A 426 3.43 -10.09 2.33
CA LEU A 426 3.90 -10.56 3.63
C LEU A 426 4.32 -12.01 3.47
N VAL A 427 5.54 -12.34 3.91
CA VAL A 427 6.07 -13.70 3.93
C VAL A 427 6.28 -14.11 5.38
N LEU A 428 5.67 -15.21 5.80
CA LEU A 428 6.01 -15.86 7.06
C LEU A 428 7.24 -16.72 6.87
N ASN A 429 8.23 -16.61 7.76
CA ASN A 429 9.38 -17.49 7.71
C ASN A 429 8.99 -18.88 8.26
N PRO A 430 9.04 -19.97 7.46
CA PRO A 430 8.72 -21.32 7.90
C PRO A 430 9.68 -21.86 8.97
N GLU A 431 10.88 -21.29 9.08
CA GLU A 431 11.89 -21.63 10.10
C GLU A 431 11.76 -20.78 11.36
N SER A 432 10.86 -19.78 11.39
CA SER A 432 10.59 -19.00 12.59
C SER A 432 10.02 -19.88 13.69
N LYS A 433 10.47 -19.67 14.94
CA LYS A 433 9.86 -20.30 16.12
C LYS A 433 8.38 -19.93 16.31
N TYR A 434 7.94 -18.80 15.73
CA TYR A 434 6.55 -18.34 15.78
C TYR A 434 5.70 -18.85 14.61
N TYR A 435 6.29 -19.55 13.63
CA TYR A 435 5.65 -19.90 12.37
C TYR A 435 4.27 -20.57 12.54
N ARG A 436 4.19 -21.64 13.35
CA ARG A 436 2.94 -22.38 13.55
C ARG A 436 1.83 -21.51 14.13
N THR A 437 2.14 -20.73 15.16
CA THR A 437 1.17 -19.84 15.80
C THR A 437 0.74 -18.72 14.86
N LEU A 438 1.69 -18.12 14.15
CA LEU A 438 1.40 -17.10 13.14
C LEU A 438 0.52 -17.67 12.02
N LYS A 439 0.77 -18.90 11.56
CA LYS A 439 -0.04 -19.55 10.55
C LYS A 439 -1.49 -19.74 11.01
N THR A 440 -1.70 -20.28 12.22
CA THR A 440 -3.04 -20.41 12.81
C THR A 440 -3.76 -19.06 12.91
N VAL A 441 -3.06 -18.02 13.38
CA VAL A 441 -3.61 -16.66 13.44
C VAL A 441 -3.98 -16.16 12.06
N MET A 442 -3.12 -16.35 11.07
CA MET A 442 -3.38 -15.94 9.69
C MET A 442 -4.60 -16.65 9.09
N ASP A 443 -4.80 -17.94 9.37
CA ASP A 443 -6.00 -18.68 8.94
C ASP A 443 -7.30 -18.08 9.50
N GLU A 444 -7.23 -17.41 10.66
CA GLU A 444 -8.37 -16.74 11.30
C GLU A 444 -8.56 -15.29 10.83
N ILE A 445 -7.46 -14.52 10.77
CA ILE A 445 -7.52 -13.06 10.60
C ILE A 445 -7.28 -12.58 9.17
N TYR A 446 -6.71 -13.40 8.28
CA TYR A 446 -6.47 -12.98 6.90
C TYR A 446 -7.81 -12.82 6.15
N GLU A 447 -7.90 -11.79 5.32
CA GLU A 447 -8.99 -11.55 4.39
C GLU A 447 -8.35 -11.18 3.06
N ASP A 448 -8.66 -11.93 2.01
CA ASP A 448 -8.21 -11.57 0.67
C ASP A 448 -9.02 -10.37 0.15
N ASN A 449 -8.51 -9.19 0.45
CA ASN A 449 -9.08 -7.91 0.04
C ASN A 449 -8.44 -7.36 -1.24
N TYR A 450 -7.56 -8.11 -1.90
CA TYR A 450 -6.84 -7.64 -3.07
C TYR A 450 -7.76 -7.68 -4.30
N TRP A 451 -8.14 -6.50 -4.77
CA TRP A 451 -9.12 -6.35 -5.84
C TRP A 451 -8.67 -7.06 -7.13
N PRO A 452 -9.53 -7.88 -7.78
CA PRO A 452 -9.16 -8.69 -8.95
C PRO A 452 -8.48 -7.92 -10.10
N GLU A 453 -8.94 -6.71 -10.43
CA GLU A 453 -8.28 -5.92 -11.46
C GLU A 453 -6.89 -5.45 -11.01
N ASP A 454 -6.75 -5.03 -9.75
CA ASP A 454 -5.44 -4.61 -9.23
C ASP A 454 -4.46 -5.79 -9.23
N VAL A 455 -4.93 -7.01 -8.90
CA VAL A 455 -4.12 -8.24 -9.00
C VAL A 455 -3.61 -8.46 -10.43
N ILE A 456 -4.44 -8.26 -11.44
CA ILE A 456 -4.07 -8.53 -12.84
C ILE A 456 -3.08 -7.48 -13.37
N PHE A 457 -3.25 -6.20 -13.01
CA PHE A 457 -2.22 -5.19 -13.27
C PHE A 457 -0.92 -5.52 -12.53
N MET A 458 -0.99 -5.92 -11.26
CA MET A 458 0.19 -6.27 -10.48
C MET A 458 0.94 -7.46 -11.08
N GLU A 459 0.23 -8.51 -11.49
CA GLU A 459 0.84 -9.66 -12.14
C GLU A 459 1.54 -9.23 -13.43
N ARG A 460 0.84 -8.48 -14.30
CA ARG A 460 1.40 -8.02 -15.57
C ARG A 460 2.66 -7.18 -15.38
N ASN A 461 2.61 -6.20 -14.49
CA ASN A 461 3.71 -5.26 -14.32
C ASN A 461 4.93 -5.87 -13.58
N SER A 462 4.74 -7.00 -12.88
CA SER A 462 5.81 -7.69 -12.14
C SER A 462 6.55 -8.75 -12.96
N ARG A 463 6.17 -8.96 -14.22
CA ARG A 463 6.75 -9.96 -15.12
C ARG A 463 8.25 -9.79 -15.37
N ASP A 464 8.66 -8.55 -15.57
CA ASP A 464 10.03 -8.15 -15.90
C ASP A 464 10.82 -7.61 -14.70
N PHE A 465 10.26 -7.72 -13.48
CA PHE A 465 10.79 -7.16 -12.23
C PHE A 465 12.30 -7.42 -12.03
N GLU A 466 12.76 -8.65 -12.17
CA GLU A 466 14.18 -8.99 -11.96
C GLU A 466 15.10 -8.27 -12.96
N SER A 467 14.72 -8.27 -14.24
CA SER A 467 15.50 -7.60 -15.29
C SER A 467 15.56 -6.08 -15.09
N ARG A 468 14.47 -5.48 -14.59
CA ARG A 468 14.41 -4.06 -14.25
C ARG A 468 15.35 -3.72 -13.10
N VAL A 469 15.41 -4.56 -12.06
CA VAL A 469 16.33 -4.38 -10.93
C VAL A 469 17.78 -4.38 -11.39
N VAL A 470 18.18 -5.29 -12.29
CA VAL A 470 19.56 -5.32 -12.83
C VAL A 470 19.92 -4.00 -13.51
N ARG A 471 19.07 -3.49 -14.39
CA ARG A 471 19.29 -2.20 -15.08
C ARG A 471 19.35 -1.03 -14.10
N ILE A 472 18.44 -1.01 -13.13
CA ILE A 472 18.35 0.05 -12.11
C ILE A 472 19.58 0.07 -11.20
N ASN A 473 20.10 -1.10 -10.80
CA ASN A 473 21.35 -1.18 -10.04
C ASN A 473 22.51 -0.54 -10.81
N ALA A 474 22.66 -0.87 -12.10
CA ALA A 474 23.71 -0.30 -12.95
C ALA A 474 23.56 1.21 -13.14
N ASN A 475 22.34 1.68 -13.39
CA ASN A 475 22.04 3.11 -13.53
C ASN A 475 22.33 3.88 -12.23
N SER A 476 21.96 3.31 -11.08
CA SER A 476 22.17 3.95 -9.76
C SER A 476 23.64 4.08 -9.43
N ASP A 477 24.44 3.03 -9.67
CA ASP A 477 25.89 3.10 -9.53
C ASP A 477 26.51 4.22 -10.40
N ALA A 478 26.06 4.33 -11.66
CA ALA A 478 26.56 5.35 -12.58
C ALA A 478 26.21 6.79 -12.15
N ILE A 479 24.99 7.01 -11.64
CA ILE A 479 24.56 8.31 -11.12
C ILE A 479 25.30 8.66 -9.83
N CYS A 480 25.49 7.69 -8.92
CA CYS A 480 26.22 7.90 -7.69
C CYS A 480 27.67 8.35 -7.94
N GLU A 481 28.36 7.83 -8.95
CA GLU A 481 29.72 8.28 -9.29
C GLU A 481 29.75 9.72 -9.81
N VAL A 482 28.74 10.14 -10.59
CA VAL A 482 28.60 11.54 -11.03
C VAL A 482 28.40 12.47 -9.83
N LEU A 483 27.50 12.12 -8.92
CA LEU A 483 27.16 12.96 -7.76
C LEU A 483 28.29 13.02 -6.73
N ARG A 484 28.82 11.87 -6.32
CA ARG A 484 29.77 11.76 -5.19
C ARG A 484 31.09 12.51 -5.44
N THR A 485 31.47 12.70 -6.69
CA THR A 485 32.72 13.38 -7.07
C THR A 485 32.58 14.89 -7.16
N HIS A 486 31.36 15.43 -7.07
CA HIS A 486 31.07 16.84 -7.31
C HIS A 486 31.24 17.70 -6.03
N PRO A 487 31.91 18.87 -6.09
CA PRO A 487 32.25 19.67 -4.91
C PRO A 487 31.04 20.26 -4.16
N LEU A 488 29.90 20.41 -4.83
CA LEU A 488 28.66 20.89 -4.20
C LEU A 488 27.98 19.85 -3.30
N ILE A 489 28.37 18.57 -3.40
CA ILE A 489 27.76 17.50 -2.61
C ILE A 489 28.44 17.41 -1.25
N LYS A 490 27.62 17.47 -0.20
CA LYS A 490 28.02 17.25 1.20
C LYS A 490 28.01 15.77 1.54
N SER A 491 26.96 15.06 1.13
CA SER A 491 26.81 13.64 1.42
C SER A 491 25.96 12.95 0.36
N ILE A 492 26.27 11.69 0.10
CA ILE A 492 25.46 10.78 -0.69
C ILE A 492 25.11 9.57 0.18
N TYR A 493 23.83 9.20 0.17
CA TYR A 493 23.31 8.03 0.86
C TYR A 493 22.94 7.00 -0.19
N TYR A 494 23.66 5.89 -0.18
CA TYR A 494 23.45 4.74 -1.06
C TYR A 494 24.15 3.54 -0.40
N PRO A 495 23.55 2.34 -0.34
CA PRO A 495 24.05 1.26 0.52
C PRO A 495 25.53 0.89 0.29
N LYS A 496 26.03 1.07 -0.95
CA LYS A 496 27.43 0.84 -1.33
C LYS A 496 28.44 1.78 -0.66
N TYR A 497 28.01 2.98 -0.25
CA TYR A 497 28.87 4.04 0.30
C TYR A 497 28.53 4.43 1.74
N ASN A 498 27.42 3.91 2.29
CA ASN A 498 27.05 4.14 3.69
C ASN A 498 28.00 3.38 4.66
N ASP A 499 28.19 3.91 5.87
CA ASP A 499 29.00 3.25 6.91
C ASP A 499 28.45 1.86 7.27
N SER A 500 27.13 1.68 7.17
CA SER A 500 26.44 0.41 7.39
C SER A 500 26.58 -0.60 6.23
N LYS A 501 27.43 -0.35 5.23
CA LYS A 501 27.64 -1.24 4.08
C LYS A 501 27.94 -2.67 4.51
N SER A 502 28.75 -2.86 5.54
CA SER A 502 29.13 -4.19 6.03
C SER A 502 27.91 -5.02 6.46
N HIS A 503 26.84 -4.39 6.94
CA HIS A 503 25.58 -5.08 7.24
C HIS A 503 24.82 -5.45 5.96
N TYR A 504 24.79 -4.57 4.96
CA TYR A 504 24.18 -4.85 3.66
C TYR A 504 24.82 -6.07 2.98
N GLU A 505 26.16 -6.13 2.95
CA GLU A 505 26.90 -7.23 2.31
C GLU A 505 26.59 -8.60 2.92
N LYS A 506 26.23 -8.68 4.21
CA LYS A 506 25.90 -9.96 4.87
C LYS A 506 24.65 -10.62 4.29
N VAL A 507 23.73 -9.83 3.72
CA VAL A 507 22.45 -10.30 3.19
C VAL A 507 22.30 -10.07 1.69
N ARG A 508 23.29 -9.43 1.04
CA ARG A 508 23.29 -9.22 -0.41
C ARG A 508 23.41 -10.56 -1.13
N LEU A 509 22.56 -10.76 -2.12
CA LEU A 509 22.62 -11.92 -3.01
C LEU A 509 23.91 -11.85 -3.85
N PRO A 510 24.50 -13.00 -4.26
CA PRO A 510 25.73 -13.01 -5.06
C PRO A 510 25.67 -12.10 -6.30
N ASP A 511 24.55 -12.16 -7.02
CA ASP A 511 24.27 -11.35 -8.22
C ASP A 511 23.45 -10.08 -7.92
N GLY A 512 23.18 -9.80 -6.64
CA GLY A 512 22.37 -8.66 -6.21
C GLY A 512 23.14 -7.34 -6.24
N GLY A 513 22.48 -6.23 -6.58
CA GLY A 513 23.05 -4.89 -6.52
C GLY A 513 22.78 -4.15 -5.20
N TYR A 514 22.87 -2.82 -5.23
CA TYR A 514 22.64 -1.94 -4.07
C TYR A 514 21.31 -1.16 -4.13
N GLY A 515 20.45 -1.49 -5.10
CA GLY A 515 19.12 -0.93 -5.24
C GLY A 515 19.04 0.30 -6.15
N GLY A 516 17.83 0.82 -6.28
CA GLY A 516 17.49 1.95 -7.16
C GLY A 516 17.29 3.28 -6.47
N LEU A 517 17.46 3.34 -5.15
CA LEU A 517 17.17 4.54 -4.37
C LEU A 517 18.50 5.13 -3.89
N LEU A 518 18.67 6.43 -4.03
CA LEU A 518 19.77 7.19 -3.46
C LEU A 518 19.25 8.52 -2.94
N SER A 519 19.95 9.08 -1.96
CA SER A 519 19.67 10.43 -1.46
C SER A 519 20.94 11.27 -1.49
N VAL A 520 20.80 12.55 -1.81
CA VAL A 520 21.92 13.48 -1.90
C VAL A 520 21.64 14.74 -1.09
N VAL A 521 22.66 15.19 -0.37
CA VAL A 521 22.65 16.42 0.41
C VAL A 521 23.73 17.33 -0.12
N PHE A 522 23.36 18.59 -0.34
CA PHE A 522 24.25 19.63 -0.84
C PHE A 522 24.90 20.40 0.31
N GLN A 523 26.03 21.06 0.04
CA GLN A 523 26.69 21.94 1.00
C GLN A 523 25.81 23.13 1.41
N GLN A 524 24.94 23.59 0.50
CA GLN A 524 24.03 24.72 0.68
C GLN A 524 22.65 24.37 0.14
N LYS A 525 21.59 24.85 0.78
CA LYS A 525 20.20 24.54 0.39
C LYS A 525 19.84 25.10 -0.99
N GLU A 526 20.40 26.25 -1.35
CA GLU A 526 20.15 26.92 -2.64
C GLU A 526 20.61 26.03 -3.81
N HIS A 527 21.72 25.30 -3.64
CA HIS A 527 22.20 24.33 -4.62
C HIS A 527 21.25 23.13 -4.74
N ALA A 528 20.71 22.62 -3.62
CA ALA A 528 19.72 21.53 -3.64
C ALA A 528 18.44 21.93 -4.38
N GLN A 529 17.95 23.15 -4.11
CA GLN A 529 16.78 23.74 -4.77
C GLN A 529 17.00 23.86 -6.29
N ALA A 530 18.12 24.48 -6.68
CA ALA A 530 18.46 24.68 -8.09
C ALA A 530 18.67 23.35 -8.82
N PHE A 531 19.37 22.40 -8.21
CA PHE A 531 19.55 21.06 -8.74
C PHE A 531 18.20 20.35 -8.97
N PHE A 532 17.34 20.33 -7.97
CA PHE A 532 16.02 19.68 -8.08
C PHE A 532 15.14 20.32 -9.14
N ASP A 533 15.09 21.65 -9.21
CA ASP A 533 14.30 22.37 -10.20
C ASP A 533 14.82 22.14 -11.63
N ALA A 534 16.13 22.01 -11.81
CA ALA A 534 16.77 21.77 -13.10
C ALA A 534 16.63 20.33 -13.63
N LEU A 535 16.30 19.34 -12.80
CA LEU A 535 16.12 17.96 -13.26
C LEU A 535 14.93 17.84 -14.23
N PRO A 536 15.11 17.40 -15.49
CA PRO A 536 14.04 17.09 -16.43
C PRO A 536 13.46 15.68 -16.18
N LEU A 537 13.14 15.38 -14.92
CA LEU A 537 12.66 14.07 -14.47
C LEU A 537 11.21 14.17 -13.95
N ALA A 538 10.57 13.03 -13.76
CA ALA A 538 9.34 12.98 -12.98
C ALA A 538 9.64 13.42 -11.54
N LYS A 539 8.81 14.29 -10.96
CA LYS A 539 9.03 14.82 -9.62
C LYS A 539 7.77 14.71 -8.79
N GLY A 540 7.84 14.03 -7.66
CA GLY A 540 6.66 13.75 -6.84
C GLY A 540 6.89 12.69 -5.77
N PRO A 541 5.84 12.29 -5.03
CA PRO A 541 5.93 11.20 -4.07
C PRO A 541 6.08 9.83 -4.76
N SER A 542 6.32 8.78 -3.96
CA SER A 542 6.63 7.40 -4.40
C SER A 542 8.09 7.17 -4.85
N LEU A 543 8.39 5.95 -5.29
CA LEU A 543 9.70 5.43 -5.70
C LEU A 543 9.53 4.06 -6.40
N GLY A 544 10.61 3.53 -6.95
CA GLY A 544 10.69 2.20 -7.57
C GLY A 544 9.90 2.13 -8.87
N THR A 545 10.04 3.14 -9.72
CA THR A 545 9.33 3.26 -10.99
C THR A 545 10.19 2.84 -12.18
N ASN A 546 9.57 2.56 -13.33
CA ASN A 546 10.26 2.24 -14.58
C ASN A 546 11.02 3.45 -15.18
N PHE A 547 10.72 4.64 -14.68
CA PHE A 547 11.38 5.90 -14.99
C PHE A 547 11.96 6.52 -13.71
N THR A 548 12.92 7.42 -13.87
CA THR A 548 13.59 8.08 -12.75
C THR A 548 12.68 9.16 -12.16
N LEU A 549 12.54 9.13 -10.83
CA LEU A 549 11.69 10.02 -10.06
C LEU A 549 12.50 10.70 -8.94
N ALA A 550 12.36 12.02 -8.81
CA ALA A 550 13.03 12.81 -7.78
C ALA A 550 12.03 13.47 -6.81
N SER A 551 12.47 13.73 -5.58
CA SER A 551 11.65 14.37 -4.55
C SER A 551 12.50 15.07 -3.49
N PRO A 552 12.13 16.26 -2.99
CA PRO A 552 12.67 16.81 -1.76
C PRO A 552 12.01 16.07 -0.58
N TYR A 553 12.51 14.87 -0.28
CA TYR A 553 11.79 13.87 0.51
C TYR A 553 11.34 14.40 1.87
N VAL A 554 12.22 15.10 2.58
CA VAL A 554 11.95 15.54 3.95
C VAL A 554 10.88 16.61 3.99
N LEU A 555 10.87 17.50 2.99
CA LEU A 555 9.77 18.45 2.83
C LEU A 555 8.44 17.73 2.57
N LEU A 556 8.41 16.75 1.66
CA LEU A 556 7.16 16.04 1.34
C LEU A 556 6.64 15.10 2.43
N ALA A 557 7.52 14.53 3.25
CA ALA A 557 7.15 13.51 4.22
C ALA A 557 7.09 14.04 5.66
N HIS A 558 7.84 15.10 5.96
CA HIS A 558 8.08 15.60 7.32
C HIS A 558 8.05 17.13 7.40
N TYR A 559 7.28 17.82 6.54
CA TYR A 559 7.22 19.29 6.53
C TYR A 559 6.96 19.91 7.91
N GLN A 560 6.05 19.29 8.68
CA GLN A 560 5.68 19.74 10.02
C GLN A 560 6.61 19.19 11.12
N GLU A 561 7.58 18.37 10.75
CA GLU A 561 8.47 17.62 11.65
C GLU A 561 9.96 17.79 11.27
N LEU A 562 10.34 18.88 10.57
CA LEU A 562 11.70 19.07 10.04
C LEU A 562 12.78 19.01 11.13
N GLU A 563 12.60 19.76 12.22
CA GLU A 563 13.54 19.73 13.36
C GLU A 563 13.62 18.33 13.98
N TRP A 564 12.49 17.62 14.05
CA TRP A 564 12.46 16.27 14.59
C TRP A 564 13.24 15.29 13.71
N ALA A 565 13.08 15.39 12.39
CA ALA A 565 13.78 14.57 11.41
C ALA A 565 15.29 14.85 11.41
N GLU A 566 15.68 16.12 11.46
CA GLU A 566 17.09 16.54 11.47
C GLU A 566 17.85 15.98 12.68
N ARG A 567 17.22 15.86 13.85
CA ARG A 567 17.83 15.19 15.02
C ARG A 567 18.23 13.75 14.78
N PHE A 568 17.62 13.06 13.80
CA PHE A 568 17.97 11.70 13.39
C PHE A 568 18.94 11.66 12.20
N GLY A 569 19.51 12.81 11.81
CA GLY A 569 20.43 12.93 10.68
C GLY A 569 19.72 13.06 9.32
N VAL A 570 18.41 13.28 9.30
CA VAL A 570 17.63 13.43 8.07
C VAL A 570 17.59 14.91 7.67
N ASP A 571 18.52 15.31 6.80
CA ASP A 571 18.70 16.71 6.38
C ASP A 571 17.45 17.28 5.69
N PRO A 572 16.89 18.43 6.13
CA PRO A 572 15.67 19.02 5.55
C PRO A 572 15.72 19.29 4.04
N TYR A 573 16.93 19.44 3.47
CA TYR A 573 17.15 19.76 2.07
C TYR A 573 17.63 18.55 1.25
N LEU A 574 17.51 17.34 1.80
CA LEU A 574 17.83 16.10 1.11
C LEU A 574 16.96 15.90 -0.14
N VAL A 575 17.61 15.68 -1.28
CA VAL A 575 16.97 15.28 -2.54
C VAL A 575 17.08 13.77 -2.68
N ARG A 576 15.95 13.09 -2.73
CA ARG A 576 15.86 11.64 -2.93
C ARG A 576 15.55 11.35 -4.38
N VAL A 577 16.30 10.42 -4.96
CA VAL A 577 16.20 9.98 -6.35
C VAL A 577 15.94 8.48 -6.39
N SER A 578 14.85 8.10 -7.03
CA SER A 578 14.53 6.73 -7.41
C SER A 578 14.88 6.55 -8.88
N VAL A 579 15.96 5.85 -9.17
CA VAL A 579 16.49 5.62 -10.51
C VAL A 579 15.66 4.59 -11.28
N GLY A 580 15.39 4.89 -12.55
CA GLY A 580 14.59 4.07 -13.47
C GLY A 580 15.43 3.39 -14.56
N LEU A 581 14.77 3.10 -15.68
CA LEU A 581 15.29 2.27 -16.77
C LEU A 581 15.87 3.07 -17.94
N GLU A 582 15.90 4.40 -17.85
CA GLU A 582 16.43 5.25 -18.92
C GLU A 582 17.87 4.88 -19.30
N GLU A 583 18.32 5.35 -20.47
CA GLU A 583 19.69 5.11 -20.91
C GLU A 583 20.70 5.70 -19.91
N THR A 584 21.66 4.86 -19.49
CA THR A 584 22.62 5.23 -18.44
C THR A 584 23.36 6.53 -18.77
N THR A 585 23.73 6.72 -20.04
CA THR A 585 24.41 7.93 -20.50
C THR A 585 23.49 9.16 -20.53
N GLU A 586 22.20 8.99 -20.83
CA GLU A 586 21.19 10.06 -20.73
C GLU A 586 21.01 10.49 -19.27
N LEU A 587 20.96 9.54 -18.35
CA LEU A 587 20.90 9.83 -16.91
C LEU A 587 22.16 10.57 -16.45
N GLN A 588 23.36 10.08 -16.76
CA GLN A 588 24.59 10.77 -16.39
C GLN A 588 24.64 12.21 -16.93
N GLY A 589 24.24 12.43 -18.19
CA GLY A 589 24.11 13.77 -18.76
C GLY A 589 23.09 14.63 -18.01
N THR A 590 21.92 14.08 -17.73
CA THR A 590 20.84 14.74 -16.97
C THR A 590 21.31 15.23 -15.61
N PHE A 591 21.98 14.37 -14.84
CA PHE A 591 22.50 14.73 -13.52
C PHE A 591 23.66 15.72 -13.60
N THR A 592 24.52 15.61 -14.62
CA THR A 592 25.61 16.56 -14.86
C THR A 592 25.08 17.96 -15.17
N ASP A 593 24.05 18.06 -16.02
CA ASP A 593 23.47 19.35 -16.39
C ASP A 593 22.71 20.00 -15.23
N ALA A 594 22.02 19.21 -14.40
CA ALA A 594 21.41 19.71 -13.17
C ALA A 594 22.46 20.21 -12.15
N LEU A 595 23.62 19.57 -12.06
CA LEU A 595 24.73 20.05 -11.22
C LEU A 595 25.29 21.39 -11.72
N LYS A 596 25.46 21.58 -13.03
CA LYS A 596 25.88 22.87 -13.61
C LYS A 596 24.89 23.99 -13.29
N ALA A 597 23.59 23.69 -13.33
CA ALA A 597 22.56 24.66 -12.95
C ALA A 597 22.68 25.07 -11.47
N ALA A 598 23.02 24.11 -10.59
CA ALA A 598 23.28 24.39 -9.19
C ALA A 598 24.55 25.22 -8.98
N GLU A 599 25.64 24.98 -9.73
CA GLU A 599 26.88 25.79 -9.68
C GLU A 599 26.67 27.25 -10.09
N ALA A 600 25.72 27.51 -10.99
CA ALA A 600 25.41 28.85 -11.45
C ALA A 600 24.72 29.72 -10.39
N VAL A 601 24.21 29.13 -9.31
CA VAL A 601 23.55 29.86 -8.22
C VAL A 601 24.59 30.45 -7.28
N SER A 602 24.61 31.78 -7.19
CA SER A 602 25.43 32.50 -6.21
C SER A 602 24.81 32.36 -4.82
N VAL A 603 25.55 31.76 -3.89
CA VAL A 603 25.16 31.72 -2.47
C VAL A 603 25.72 32.98 -1.82
N THR A 604 24.84 33.85 -1.31
CA THR A 604 25.26 34.96 -0.46
C THR A 604 25.78 34.38 0.85
N SER A 605 27.10 34.50 1.05
CA SER A 605 27.84 34.04 2.24
C SER A 605 27.43 34.76 3.52
#